data_AF-A0A830GLV0-F1
#
_entry.id   AF-A0A830GLV0-F1
#
_cell.length_a   1.000
_cell.length_b   1.000
_cell.length_c   1.000
_cell.angle_alpha   90.00
_cell.angle_beta   90.00
_cell.angle_gamma   90.00
#
_symmetry.space_group_name_H-M   'P 1'
#
loop_
_entity.id
_entity.type
_entity.pdbx_description
1 polymer ?
#
loop_
_entity_poly.entity_id
_entity_poly.type
_entity_poly.pdbx_seq_one_letter_code
_entity_poly.pdbx_strand_id
1 'polypeptide(L)' 'MPRTVTVDDARILALFEETEEPIRTVPDMAEELSLGSDALRRRLKRLEESGEVKSKQVGARSVVWWRLD' A
#
# COMPACT_ATOMS: atom_id res chain seq x y z
N MET A 1 6.33 -26.25 -24.16
CA MET A 1 5.79 -26.61 -22.82
C MET A 1 5.96 -25.40 -21.91
N PRO A 2 4.88 -24.84 -21.34
CA PRO A 2 5.03 -23.82 -20.30
C PRO A 2 5.70 -24.45 -19.08
N ARG A 3 6.70 -23.77 -18.51
CA ARG A 3 7.27 -24.16 -17.23
C ARG A 3 6.29 -23.71 -16.16
N THR A 4 5.54 -24.63 -15.57
CA THR A 4 4.78 -24.33 -14.36
C THR A 4 5.78 -24.26 -13.23
N VAL A 5 6.17 -23.05 -12.82
CA VAL A 5 6.91 -22.86 -11.58
C VAL A 5 5.89 -23.07 -10.46
N THR A 6 5.94 -24.22 -9.80
CA THR A 6 5.18 -24.45 -8.57
C THR A 6 5.86 -23.65 -7.47
N VAL A 7 5.23 -22.57 -7.02
CA VAL A 7 5.64 -21.81 -5.84
C VAL A 7 4.90 -22.40 -4.66
N ASP A 8 5.62 -22.77 -3.60
CA ASP A 8 5.00 -23.22 -2.35
C ASP A 8 4.47 -22.04 -1.52
N ASP A 9 3.48 -22.32 -0.68
CA ASP A 9 2.86 -21.31 0.18
C ASP A 9 3.87 -20.66 1.13
N ALA A 10 4.91 -21.39 1.56
CA ALA A 10 5.95 -20.84 2.43
C ALA A 10 6.75 -19.73 1.72
N ARG A 11 7.05 -19.89 0.43
CA ARG A 11 7.70 -18.88 -0.40
C ARG A 11 6.79 -17.68 -0.63
N ILE A 12 5.48 -17.90 -0.76
CA ILE A 12 4.49 -16.81 -0.83
C ILE A 12 4.46 -16.04 0.50
N LEU A 13 4.42 -16.73 1.63
CA LEU A 13 4.39 -16.13 2.97
C LEU A 13 5.68 -15.37 3.29
N ALA A 14 6.85 -15.87 2.87
CA ALA A 14 8.12 -15.18 3.03
C ALA A 14 8.16 -13.79 2.37
N LEU A 15 7.38 -13.57 1.30
CA LEU A 15 7.27 -12.24 0.66
C LEU A 15 6.57 -11.21 1.56
N PHE A 16 5.77 -11.64 2.54
CA PHE A 16 5.16 -10.74 3.51
C PHE A 16 6.13 -10.37 4.63
N GLU A 17 7.09 -11.24 4.97
CA GLU A 17 8.14 -10.96 5.97
C GLU A 17 9.18 -9.94 5.46
N GLU A 18 9.32 -9.80 4.14
CA GLU A 18 10.19 -8.81 3.52
C GLU A 18 9.68 -7.35 3.65
N THR A 19 8.48 -7.11 4.21
CA THR A 19 7.88 -5.78 4.32
C THR A 19 7.11 -5.59 5.63
N GLU A 20 7.69 -4.84 6.57
CA GLU A 20 7.07 -4.52 7.88
C GLU A 20 6.10 -3.33 7.82
N GLU A 21 5.90 -2.75 6.64
CA GLU A 21 5.23 -1.46 6.49
C GLU A 21 3.69 -1.61 6.62
N PRO A 22 3.02 -0.84 7.50
CA PRO A 22 1.57 -0.88 7.61
C PRO A 22 0.93 -0.30 6.35
N ILE A 23 0.48 -1.19 5.46
CA ILE A 23 -0.17 -0.85 4.18
C ILE A 23 -1.60 -0.38 4.45
N ARG A 24 -1.94 0.83 4.02
CA ARG A 24 -3.26 1.46 4.20
C ARG A 24 -3.81 1.98 2.88
N THR A 25 -5.12 2.10 2.78
CA THR A 25 -5.83 2.69 1.65
C THR A 25 -6.55 3.96 2.07
N VAL A 26 -6.80 4.86 1.11
CA VAL A 26 -7.52 6.11 1.40
C VAL A 26 -8.91 5.86 2.01
N PRO A 27 -9.74 4.92 1.53
CA PRO A 27 -11.04 4.66 2.15
C PRO A 27 -10.96 4.27 3.62
N ASP A 28 -10.05 3.36 4.00
CA ASP A 28 -9.93 2.92 5.40
C ASP A 28 -9.49 4.06 6.33
N MET A 29 -8.50 4.85 5.91
CA MET A 29 -8.03 6.00 6.68
C MET A 29 -9.07 7.13 6.73
N ALA A 30 -9.81 7.35 5.64
CA ALA A 30 -10.84 8.38 5.56
C ALA A 30 -12.00 8.10 6.52
N GLU A 31 -12.39 6.83 6.63
CA GLU A 31 -13.39 6.36 7.58
C GLU A 31 -12.91 6.58 9.02
N GLU A 32 -11.71 6.12 9.37
CA GLU A 32 -11.14 6.28 10.72
C GLU A 32 -10.96 7.75 11.12
N LEU A 33 -10.51 8.60 10.18
CA LEU A 33 -10.26 10.02 10.44
C LEU A 33 -11.51 10.89 10.27
N SER A 34 -12.65 10.33 9.85
CA SER A 34 -13.85 11.07 9.45
C SER A 34 -13.53 12.23 8.49
N LEU A 35 -12.60 11.99 7.56
CA LEU A 35 -12.08 12.98 6.62
C LEU A 35 -12.46 12.60 5.19
N GLY A 36 -12.89 13.57 4.39
CA GLY A 36 -13.20 13.32 2.99
C GLY A 36 -11.98 12.76 2.22
N SER A 37 -12.19 11.68 1.46
CA SER A 37 -11.13 10.97 0.74
C SER A 37 -10.28 11.86 -0.16
N ASP A 38 -10.85 12.90 -0.75
CA ASP A 38 -10.10 13.85 -1.59
C ASP A 38 -9.20 14.77 -0.78
N ALA A 39 -9.64 15.20 0.40
CA ALA A 39 -8.81 15.96 1.32
C ALA A 39 -7.65 15.10 1.83
N LEU A 40 -7.92 13.83 2.13
CA LEU A 40 -6.89 12.89 2.55
C LEU A 40 -5.87 12.61 1.45
N ARG A 41 -6.32 12.34 0.21
CA ARG A 41 -5.43 12.17 -0.96
C ARG A 41 -4.51 13.36 -1.17
N ARG A 42 -5.03 14.59 -1.08
CA ARG A 42 -4.21 15.80 -1.19
C ARG A 42 -3.14 15.88 -0.11
N ARG A 43 -3.45 15.44 1.12
CA ARG A 43 -2.49 15.44 2.23
C ARG A 43 -1.45 14.34 2.08
N LEU A 44 -1.85 13.15 1.68
CA LEU A 44 -0.94 12.03 1.42
C LEU A 44 0.05 12.32 0.30
N LYS A 45 -0.38 12.98 -0.78
CA LYS A 45 0.54 13.45 -1.83
C LYS A 45 1.61 14.41 -1.30
N ARG A 46 1.24 15.35 -0.42
CA ARG A 46 2.22 16.26 0.21
C ARG A 46 3.20 15.52 1.12
N LEU A 47 2.74 14.50 1.83
CA LEU A 47 3.61 13.65 2.66
C LEU A 47 4.55 12.79 1.81
N GLU A 48 4.10 12.35 0.63
CA GLU A 48 4.94 11.63 -0.32
C GLU A 48 6.01 12.55 -0.94
N GLU A 49 5.64 13.79 -1.25
CA GLU A 49 6.57 14.84 -1.68
C GLU A 49 7.63 15.16 -0.60
N SER A 50 7.27 15.08 0.69
CA SER A 50 8.24 15.24 1.80
C SER A 50 9.01 13.96 2.16
N GLY A 51 8.73 12.84 1.49
CA GLY A 51 9.40 11.56 1.75
C GLY A 51 8.97 10.87 3.04
N GLU A 52 7.84 11.25 3.63
CA GLU A 52 7.32 10.63 4.86
C GLU A 52 6.45 9.40 4.60
N VAL A 53 5.85 9.31 3.41
CA VAL A 53 5.05 8.16 2.98
C VAL A 53 5.38 7.81 1.54
N LYS A 54 5.00 6.60 1.12
CA LYS A 54 5.06 6.17 -0.26
C LYS A 54 3.75 5.54 -0.68
N SER A 55 3.45 5.63 -1.96
CA SER A 55 2.27 5.02 -2.55
C SER A 55 2.60 4.00 -3.66
N LYS A 56 1.66 3.08 -3.90
CA LYS A 56 1.69 2.17 -5.05
C LYS A 56 0.29 1.86 -5.53
N GLN A 57 0.12 1.90 -6.84
CA GLN A 57 -1.10 1.37 -7.48
C GLN A 57 -1.02 -0.16 -7.52
N VAL A 58 -1.98 -0.83 -6.86
CA VAL A 58 -2.03 -2.30 -6.70
C VAL A 58 -3.16 -2.96 -7.50
N GLY A 59 -3.95 -2.15 -8.22
CA GLY A 59 -5.02 -2.63 -9.09
C GLY A 59 -5.55 -1.52 -9.98
N ALA A 60 -6.64 -1.77 -10.69
CA ALA A 60 -7.19 -0.82 -11.67
C ALA A 60 -7.43 0.59 -11.10
N ARG A 61 -7.83 0.68 -9.82
CA ARG A 61 -8.12 1.97 -9.13
C ARG A 61 -7.64 2.04 -7.68
N SER A 62 -6.97 1.00 -7.18
CA SER A 62 -6.57 0.92 -5.78
C SER A 62 -5.14 1.40 -5.61
N VAL A 63 -4.96 2.34 -4.69
CA VAL A 63 -3.65 2.86 -4.27
C VAL A 63 -3.48 2.56 -2.79
N VAL A 64 -2.38 1.91 -2.47
CA VAL A 64 -1.96 1.70 -1.08
C VAL A 64 -0.87 2.70 -0.71
N TRP A 65 -0.81 3.01 0.58
CA TRP A 65 0.09 3.97 1.20
C TRP A 65 0.75 3.34 2.41
N TRP A 66 2.00 3.68 2.65
CA TRP A 66 2.73 3.27 3.83
C TRP A 66 3.74 4.34 4.25
N ARG A 67 4.09 4.35 5.53
CA ARG A 67 5.08 5.28 6.08
C ARG A 67 6.49 4.83 5.68
N LEU A 68 7.34 5.80 5.37
CA LEU A 68 8.78 5.61 5.28
C LEU A 68 9.39 5.97 6.63
N ASP A 69 10.22 5.08 7.19
CA ASP A 69 10.95 5.31 8.44
C ASP A 69 12.22 6.16 8.23
#